data_AF-A0A8X6LJ79-F1
#
_entry.id   AF-A0A8X6LJ79-F1
#
_cell.length_a   1.000
_cell.length_b   1.000
_cell.length_c   1.000
_cell.angle_alpha   90.00
_cell.angle_beta   90.00
_cell.angle_gamma   90.00
#
_symmetry.space_group_name_H-M   'P 1'
#
loop_
_entity.id
_entity.type
_entity.pdbx_description
1 polymer ?
#
loop_
_entity_poly.entity_id
_entity_poly.type
_entity_poly.pdbx_seq_one_letter_code
_entity_poly.pdbx_strand_id
1 'polypeptide(L)'
;MDDQWRSYVSIKEEPLSELKAEMNFSGFHSYSAEISDDELVTLTVRDLNRLLKNSGLSRTEIQRMKQRRRTLKNRGYAASCRNKRLEQKDELQFDRAVVIRDINALKEENKLLEQELYEIKKNYESLKQFAIHNNIYIPPDLDL
;
A
#
# COMPACT_ATOMS: atom_id res chain seq x y z
N MET A 1 10.45 -15.60 12.65
CA MET A 1 11.60 -15.05 11.91
C MET A 1 11.10 -13.81 11.17
N ASP A 2 10.71 -12.77 11.90
CA ASP A 2 9.70 -11.80 11.42
C ASP A 2 9.99 -10.36 11.85
N ASP A 3 11.15 -9.81 11.48
CA ASP A 3 11.45 -8.39 11.76
C ASP A 3 12.12 -7.63 10.60
N GLN A 4 12.35 -8.26 9.44
CA GLN A 4 12.99 -7.55 8.32
C GLN A 4 12.07 -6.56 7.58
N TRP A 5 10.74 -6.71 7.67
CA TRP A 5 9.83 -5.87 6.88
C TRP A 5 9.45 -4.55 7.56
N ARG A 6 9.47 -4.48 8.90
CA ARG A 6 9.25 -3.23 9.66
C ARG A 6 10.33 -2.20 9.40
N SER A 7 11.55 -2.64 9.07
CA SER A 7 12.64 -1.76 8.66
C SER A 7 12.42 -1.13 7.27
N TYR A 8 11.58 -1.72 6.40
CA TYR A 8 11.35 -1.20 5.05
C TYR A 8 10.29 -0.09 5.02
N VAL A 9 9.36 -0.10 5.99
CA VAL A 9 8.28 0.89 6.10
C VAL A 9 8.72 2.14 6.88
N SER A 10 9.80 2.05 7.68
CA SER A 10 10.25 3.16 8.53
C SER A 10 11.32 4.09 7.92
N ILE A 11 11.71 3.91 6.65
CA ILE A 11 12.83 4.65 6.00
C ILE A 11 12.36 5.68 4.95
N LYS A 12 11.06 5.91 4.73
CA LYS A 12 10.60 6.84 3.67
C LYS A 12 9.55 7.87 4.08
N GLU A 13 9.73 8.48 5.25
CA GLU A 13 9.17 9.80 5.50
C GLU A 13 10.28 10.77 5.91
N GLU A 14 11.27 10.96 5.02
CA GLU A 14 12.02 12.22 5.05
C GLU A 14 11.13 13.32 4.42
N PRO A 15 10.87 14.41 5.13
CA PRO A 15 10.05 15.49 4.60
C PRO A 15 10.83 16.16 3.46
N LEU A 16 10.31 16.03 2.23
CA LEU A 16 10.81 16.63 0.99
C LEU A 16 10.90 18.18 1.01
N SER A 17 10.70 18.81 2.18
CA SER A 17 10.73 20.24 2.42
C SER A 17 12.13 20.79 2.70
N GLU A 18 13.07 19.99 3.21
CA GLU A 18 14.39 20.50 3.66
C GLU A 18 15.47 20.54 2.56
N LEU A 19 15.28 19.84 1.43
CA LEU A 19 16.25 19.85 0.31
C LEU A 19 16.06 21.00 -0.69
N LYS A 20 15.09 21.91 -0.48
CA LYS A 20 14.81 23.02 -1.40
C LYS A 20 15.51 24.34 -1.04
N ALA A 21 16.16 24.42 0.12
CA ALA A 21 16.59 25.70 0.67
C ALA A 21 17.97 26.18 0.20
N GLU A 22 18.79 25.37 -0.47
CA GLU A 22 20.12 25.81 -0.90
C GLU A 22 20.41 25.47 -2.36
N MET A 23 19.72 26.17 -3.26
CA MET A 23 20.22 26.41 -4.61
C MET A 23 20.23 27.92 -4.85
N ASN A 24 21.32 28.56 -4.44
CA ASN A 24 21.63 29.94 -4.80
C ASN A 24 21.81 30.03 -6.33
N PHE A 25 20.72 30.32 -7.05
CA PHE A 25 20.70 30.53 -8.50
C PHE A 25 21.07 32.00 -8.83
N SER A 26 22.20 32.46 -8.31
CA SER A 26 22.79 33.76 -8.67
C SER A 26 23.78 33.53 -9.82
N GLY A 27 23.26 33.45 -11.05
CA GLY A 27 24.09 33.26 -12.22
C GLY A 27 23.27 33.03 -13.48
N PHE A 28 22.52 34.05 -13.91
CA PHE A 28 21.81 34.03 -15.20
C PHE A 28 22.85 34.09 -16.32
N HIS A 29 23.43 32.94 -16.67
CA HIS A 29 24.14 32.79 -17.93
C HIS A 29 23.11 32.70 -19.05
N SER A 30 23.31 33.50 -20.09
CA SER A 30 22.64 33.39 -21.37
C SER A 30 23.01 32.06 -22.04
N TYR A 31 22.44 30.95 -21.59
CA TYR A 31 22.53 29.66 -22.28
C TYR A 31 21.38 29.56 -23.28
N SER A 32 21.56 30.21 -24.43
CA SER A 32 20.91 29.76 -25.66
C SER A 32 21.54 28.41 -26.04
N ALA A 33 20.75 27.33 -25.92
CA ALA A 33 21.10 25.92 -26.16
C ALA A 33 22.11 25.37 -25.12
N GLU A 34 21.82 24.44 -24.21
CA GLU A 34 21.10 23.18 -24.34
C GLU A 34 20.63 22.74 -22.94
N ILE A 35 19.36 22.98 -22.59
CA ILE A 35 18.82 22.41 -21.35
C ILE A 35 18.65 20.89 -21.51
N SER A 36 19.22 20.14 -20.56
CA SER A 36 19.09 18.67 -20.52
C SER A 36 17.63 18.24 -20.29
N ASP A 37 17.28 17.02 -20.70
CA ASP A 37 15.96 16.45 -20.44
C ASP A 37 15.66 16.41 -18.92
N ASP A 38 16.66 16.06 -18.10
CA ASP A 38 16.53 15.93 -16.64
C ASP A 38 16.29 17.29 -15.96
N GLU A 39 17.06 18.30 -16.36
CA GLU A 39 16.87 19.67 -15.90
C GLU A 39 15.50 20.21 -16.36
N LEU A 40 15.14 19.93 -17.62
CA LEU A 40 13.88 20.38 -18.19
C LEU A 40 12.67 19.79 -17.50
N VAL A 41 12.72 18.57 -16.94
CA VAL A 41 11.60 17.99 -16.17
C VAL A 41 11.59 18.43 -14.71
N THR A 42 12.73 18.74 -14.11
CA THR A 42 12.83 19.13 -12.69
C THR A 42 12.37 20.56 -12.44
N LEU A 43 12.54 21.48 -13.40
CA LEU A 43 12.08 22.87 -13.28
C LEU A 43 10.61 22.95 -12.84
N THR A 44 10.26 23.95 -12.02
CA THR A 44 8.85 24.26 -11.79
C THR A 44 8.24 24.94 -13.03
N VAL A 45 6.91 25.01 -13.10
CA VAL A 45 6.23 25.75 -14.18
C VAL A 45 6.63 27.23 -14.17
N ARG A 46 6.79 27.82 -12.98
CA ARG A 46 7.18 29.22 -12.82
C ARG A 46 8.60 29.46 -13.31
N ASP A 47 9.54 28.61 -12.92
CA ASP A 47 10.95 28.77 -13.27
C ASP A 47 11.19 28.52 -14.76
N LEU A 48 10.52 27.52 -15.34
CA LEU A 48 10.54 27.29 -16.78
C LEU A 48 10.02 28.51 -17.55
N ASN A 49 8.88 29.08 -17.13
CA ASN A 49 8.33 30.24 -17.82
C ASN A 49 9.23 31.48 -17.68
N ARG A 50 9.90 31.66 -16.54
CA ARG A 50 10.89 32.74 -16.35
C ARG A 50 12.09 32.55 -17.27
N LEU A 51 12.65 31.35 -17.33
CA LEU A 51 13.76 31.00 -18.22
C LEU A 51 13.41 31.28 -19.69
N LEU A 52 12.26 30.77 -20.15
CA LEU A 52 11.80 30.92 -21.53
C LEU A 52 11.50 32.38 -21.93
N LYS A 53 11.12 33.24 -20.97
CA LYS A 53 10.90 34.67 -21.22
C LYS A 53 12.22 35.43 -21.36
N ASN A 54 13.23 35.03 -20.60
CA ASN A 54 14.51 35.73 -20.53
C ASN A 54 15.55 35.20 -21.54
N SER A 55 15.28 34.08 -22.21
CA SER A 55 16.23 33.39 -23.10
C SER A 55 16.30 33.94 -24.53
N GLY A 56 15.49 34.96 -24.87
CA GLY A 56 15.47 35.54 -26.22
C GLY A 56 15.00 34.61 -27.34
N LEU A 57 14.45 33.44 -26.99
CA LEU A 57 13.99 32.44 -27.95
C LEU A 57 12.75 32.92 -28.73
N SER A 58 12.64 32.46 -29.98
CA SER A 58 11.44 32.70 -30.77
C SER A 58 10.23 31.95 -30.20
N ARG A 59 9.03 32.40 -30.59
CA ARG A 59 7.76 31.78 -30.14
C ARG A 59 7.69 30.28 -30.47
N THR A 60 8.20 29.88 -31.63
CA THR A 60 8.21 28.48 -32.08
C THR A 60 9.17 27.61 -31.26
N GLU A 61 10.34 28.14 -30.91
CA GLU A 61 11.30 27.46 -30.02
C GLU A 61 10.75 27.31 -28.59
N ILE A 62 10.11 28.36 -28.06
CA ILE A 62 9.41 28.29 -26.76
C ILE A 62 8.33 27.19 -26.77
N GLN A 63 7.54 27.09 -27.84
CA GLN A 63 6.55 26.03 -28.00
C GLN A 63 7.21 24.64 -28.07
N ARG A 64 8.30 24.49 -28.82
CA ARG A 64 9.08 23.24 -28.89
C ARG A 64 9.59 22.81 -27.52
N MET A 65 10.10 23.74 -26.71
CA MET A 65 10.59 23.48 -25.36
C MET A 65 9.46 23.02 -24.42
N LYS A 66 8.30 23.69 -24.48
CA LYS A 66 7.12 23.28 -23.70
C LYS A 66 6.62 21.90 -24.11
N GLN A 67 6.59 21.62 -25.42
CA GLN A 67 6.18 20.32 -25.94
C GLN A 67 7.16 19.22 -25.51
N ARG A 68 8.48 19.45 -25.64
CA ARG A 68 9.53 18.53 -25.17
C ARG A 68 9.33 18.19 -23.70
N ARG A 69 9.17 19.20 -22.83
CA ARG A 69 8.88 18.97 -21.40
C ARG A 69 7.62 18.14 -21.18
N ARG A 70 6.54 18.43 -21.91
CA ARG A 70 5.28 17.67 -21.76
C ARG A 70 5.45 16.20 -22.13
N THR A 71 6.13 15.91 -23.24
CA THR A 71 6.46 14.54 -23.64
C THR A 71 7.27 13.81 -22.57
N LEU A 72 8.28 14.46 -22.00
CA LEU A 72 9.12 13.88 -20.94
C LEU A 72 8.34 13.62 -19.65
N LYS A 73 7.55 14.60 -19.17
CA LYS A 73 6.69 14.42 -18.00
C LYS A 73 5.67 13.30 -18.20
N ASN A 74 5.05 13.23 -19.38
CA ASN A 74 4.11 12.17 -19.71
C ASN A 74 4.77 10.79 -19.72
N ARG A 75 6.03 10.70 -20.16
CA ARG A 75 6.82 9.46 -20.08
C ARG A 75 6.99 9.03 -18.62
N GLY A 76 7.35 9.96 -17.73
CA GLY A 76 7.43 9.72 -16.29
C GLY A 76 6.09 9.26 -15.70
N TYR A 77 4.99 9.95 -16.03
CA TYR A 77 3.66 9.59 -15.56
C TYR A 77 3.20 8.21 -16.03
N ALA A 78 3.57 7.79 -17.25
CA ALA A 78 3.27 6.45 -17.74
C ALA A 78 4.00 5.37 -16.93
N ALA A 79 5.27 5.61 -16.57
CA ALA A 79 6.03 4.71 -15.70
C ALA A 79 5.42 4.65 -14.29
N SER A 80 5.16 5.80 -13.67
CA SER A 80 4.52 5.88 -12.35
C SER A 80 3.13 5.23 -12.33
N CYS A 81 2.35 5.37 -13.40
CA CYS A 81 1.03 4.71 -13.52
C CYS A 81 1.17 3.18 -13.55
N ARG A 82 2.16 2.65 -14.26
CA ARG A 82 2.44 1.20 -14.29
C ARG A 82 2.89 0.69 -12.93
N ASN A 83 3.81 1.41 -12.26
CA ASN A 83 4.29 1.05 -10.93
C ASN A 83 3.15 1.05 -9.91
N LYS A 84 2.35 2.12 -9.86
CA LYS A 84 1.21 2.21 -8.95
C LYS A 84 0.19 1.09 -9.17
N ARG A 85 -0.03 0.68 -10.42
CA ARG A 85 -0.91 -0.45 -10.74
C ARG A 85 -0.34 -1.79 -10.25
N LEU A 86 0.97 -1.96 -10.37
CA LEU A 86 1.64 -3.17 -9.87
C LEU A 86 1.60 -3.21 -8.35
N GLU A 87 1.94 -2.11 -7.68
CA GLU A 87 1.85 -1.94 -6.22
C GLU A 87 0.43 -2.26 -5.72
N GLN A 88 -0.61 -1.67 -6.32
CA GLN A 88 -2.01 -1.97 -5.95
C GLN A 88 -2.38 -3.45 -6.14
N LYS A 89 -1.88 -4.09 -7.19
CA LYS A 89 -2.11 -5.52 -7.41
C LYS A 89 -1.42 -6.34 -6.30
N ASP A 90 -0.19 -6.01 -5.96
CA ASP A 90 0.58 -6.71 -4.95
C ASP A 90 -0.04 -6.55 -3.56
N GLU A 91 -0.52 -5.35 -3.22
CA GLU A 91 -1.31 -5.07 -2.01
C GLU A 91 -2.57 -5.96 -1.94
N LEU A 92 -3.37 -6.00 -3.01
CA LEU A 92 -4.55 -6.86 -3.06
C LEU A 92 -4.22 -8.36 -2.94
N GLN A 93 -3.08 -8.79 -3.48
CA GLN A 93 -2.62 -10.18 -3.35
C GLN A 93 -2.21 -10.50 -1.92
N PHE A 94 -1.55 -9.56 -1.24
CA PHE A 94 -1.20 -9.66 0.16
C PHE A 94 -2.45 -9.74 1.04
N ASP A 95 -3.41 -8.83 0.87
CA ASP A 95 -4.66 -8.81 1.63
C ASP A 95 -5.44 -10.11 1.45
N ARG A 96 -5.53 -10.62 0.21
CA ARG A 96 -6.13 -11.93 -0.08
C ARG A 96 -5.43 -13.05 0.69
N ALA A 97 -4.10 -13.05 0.75
CA ALA A 97 -3.35 -14.09 1.44
C ALA A 97 -3.58 -14.05 2.96
N VAL A 98 -3.69 -12.85 3.55
CA VAL A 98 -4.04 -12.66 4.96
C VAL A 98 -5.44 -13.20 5.24
N VAL A 99 -6.45 -12.78 4.47
CA VAL A 99 -7.83 -13.24 4.65
C VAL A 99 -7.95 -14.76 4.52
N ILE A 100 -7.26 -15.38 3.56
CA ILE A 100 -7.25 -16.85 3.41
C ILE A 100 -6.66 -17.52 4.65
N ARG A 101 -5.57 -16.97 5.20
CA ARG A 101 -4.95 -17.49 6.43
C ARG A 101 -5.95 -17.45 7.59
N ASP A 102 -6.63 -16.32 7.77
CA ASP A 102 -7.58 -16.14 8.87
C ASP A 102 -8.78 -17.07 8.74
N ILE A 103 -9.32 -17.24 7.53
CA ILE A 103 -10.38 -18.22 7.26
C ILE A 103 -9.94 -19.63 7.64
N ASN A 104 -8.71 -20.02 7.30
CA ASN A 104 -8.22 -21.36 7.63
C ASN A 104 -8.03 -21.54 9.13
N ALA A 105 -7.53 -20.52 9.83
CA ALA A 105 -7.39 -20.54 11.29
C ALA A 105 -8.77 -20.70 11.98
N LEU A 106 -9.75 -19.88 11.59
CA LEU A 106 -11.11 -19.95 12.13
C LEU A 106 -11.83 -21.26 11.82
N LYS A 107 -11.55 -21.88 10.66
CA LYS A 107 -12.08 -23.20 10.32
C LYS A 107 -11.53 -24.28 11.25
N GLU A 108 -10.23 -24.24 11.54
CA GLU A 108 -9.64 -25.22 12.45
C GLU A 108 -10.13 -25.02 13.88
N GLU A 109 -10.25 -23.77 14.35
CA GLU A 109 -10.83 -23.46 15.65
C GLU A 109 -12.27 -23.94 15.78
N ASN A 110 -13.12 -23.66 14.78
CA ASN A 110 -14.51 -24.16 14.77
C ASN A 110 -14.56 -25.69 14.83
N LYS A 111 -13.69 -26.39 14.09
CA LYS A 111 -13.64 -27.85 14.12
C LYS A 111 -13.26 -28.38 15.50
N LEU A 112 -12.32 -27.73 16.20
CA LEU A 112 -11.96 -28.09 17.57
C LEU A 112 -13.14 -27.86 18.54
N LEU A 113 -13.83 -26.73 18.41
CA LEU A 113 -15.02 -26.43 19.22
C LEU A 113 -16.16 -27.42 18.96
N GLU A 114 -16.40 -27.82 17.71
CA GLU A 114 -17.39 -28.85 17.37
C GLU A 114 -17.06 -30.19 18.02
N GLN A 115 -15.78 -30.58 18.04
CA GLN A 115 -15.33 -31.81 18.70
C GLN A 115 -15.51 -31.73 20.22
N GLU A 116 -15.16 -30.60 20.84
CA GLU A 116 -15.35 -30.40 22.28
C GLU A 116 -16.84 -30.45 22.66
N LEU A 117 -17.70 -29.77 21.89
CA LEU A 117 -19.15 -29.83 22.08
C LEU A 117 -19.69 -31.25 21.96
N TYR A 118 -19.19 -32.01 20.98
CA TYR A 118 -19.58 -33.40 20.80
C TYR A 118 -19.21 -34.27 22.01
N GLU A 119 -17.98 -34.15 22.51
CA GLU A 119 -17.54 -34.93 23.68
C GLU A 119 -18.30 -34.53 24.95
N ILE A 120 -18.55 -33.23 25.17
CA ILE A 120 -19.36 -32.76 26.30
C ILE A 120 -20.78 -33.34 26.23
N LYS A 121 -21.43 -33.27 25.06
CA LYS A 121 -22.78 -33.84 24.86
C LYS A 121 -22.80 -35.34 25.10
N LYS A 122 -21.81 -36.07 24.57
CA LYS A 122 -21.70 -37.52 24.76
C LYS A 122 -21.52 -37.91 26.23
N ASN A 123 -20.67 -37.17 26.96
CA ASN A 123 -20.46 -37.39 28.39
C ASN A 123 -21.73 -37.06 29.18
N TYR A 124 -22.40 -35.97 28.84
CA TYR A 124 -23.68 -35.58 29.42
C TYR A 124 -24.73 -36.68 29.26
N GLU A 125 -24.94 -37.18 28.03
CA GLU A 125 -25.89 -38.26 27.75
C GLU A 125 -25.55 -39.53 28.53
N SER A 126 -24.26 -39.91 28.59
CA SER A 126 -23.84 -41.10 29.35
C SER A 126 -24.19 -40.97 30.83
N LEU A 127 -23.98 -39.79 31.41
CA LEU A 127 -24.31 -39.51 32.81
C LEU A 127 -25.83 -39.46 33.05
N LYS A 128 -26.58 -38.88 32.12
CA LYS A 128 -28.05 -38.87 32.14
C LYS A 128 -28.60 -40.30 32.14
N GLN A 129 -28.11 -41.15 31.24
CA GLN A 129 -28.51 -42.57 31.18
C GLN A 129 -28.18 -43.32 32.48
N PHE A 130 -27.01 -43.07 33.07
CA PHE A 130 -26.65 -43.64 34.36
C PHE A 130 -27.60 -43.21 35.48
N ALA A 131 -27.94 -41.91 35.56
CA ALA A 131 -28.87 -41.39 36.55
C ALA A 131 -30.27 -42.00 36.41
N ILE A 132 -30.79 -42.10 35.17
CA ILE A 132 -32.07 -42.76 34.87
C ILE A 132 -32.03 -44.22 35.34
N HIS A 133 -30.99 -44.97 34.98
CA HIS A 133 -30.86 -46.38 35.35
C HIS A 133 -30.84 -46.61 36.87
N ASN A 134 -30.21 -45.70 37.61
CA ASN A 134 -30.08 -45.77 39.07
C ASN A 134 -31.23 -45.06 39.82
N ASN A 135 -32.28 -44.60 39.12
CA ASN A 135 -33.38 -43.81 39.69
C ASN A 135 -32.91 -42.58 40.49
N ILE A 136 -31.84 -41.94 40.02
CA ILE A 136 -31.35 -40.66 40.57
C ILE A 136 -32.19 -39.55 39.97
N TYR A 137 -32.73 -38.66 40.83
CA TYR A 137 -33.51 -37.51 40.39
C TYR A 137 -32.69 -36.57 39.50
N ILE A 138 -33.23 -36.22 38.33
CA ILE A 138 -32.65 -35.26 37.40
C ILE A 138 -33.52 -34.01 37.41
N PRO A 139 -32.97 -32.83 37.76
CA PRO A 139 -33.69 -31.56 37.68
C PRO A 139 -34.27 -31.32 36.27
N PRO A 140 -35.51 -30.80 36.14
CA PRO A 140 -36.15 -30.55 34.85
C PRO A 140 -35.36 -29.61 33.93
N ASP A 141 -34.63 -28.66 34.52
CA ASP A 141 -33.81 -27.68 33.78
C ASP A 141 -32.62 -28.32 33.04
N LEU A 142 -32.28 -29.56 33.38
CA LEU A 142 -31.24 -30.35 32.72
C LEU A 142 -31.84 -31.32 31.70
N ASP A 143 -33.17 -31.49 31.64
CA ASP A 143 -33.83 -32.38 30.68
C ASP A 143 -34.01 -31.69 29.31
N LEU A 144 -32.87 -31.33 28.69
CA LEU A 144 -32.76 -30.77 27.33
C LEU A 144 -32.90 -31.86 26.24
#